data_AF-A0A7S4PXB7-F1
#
_entry.id   AF-A0A7S4PXB7-F1
#
_cell.length_a   1.000
_cell.length_b   1.000
_cell.length_c   1.000
_cell.angle_alpha   90.00
_cell.angle_beta   90.00
_cell.angle_gamma   90.00
#
_symmetry.space_group_name_H-M   'P 1'
#
loop_
_entity.id
_entity.type
_entity.pdbx_description
1 polymer ?
#
loop_
_entity_poly.entity_id
_entity_poly.type
_entity_poly.pdbx_seq_one_letter_code
_entity_poly.pdbx_strand_id
1 'polypeptide(L)'
;GIPMERFADAVGAHPRENVVTVAEGVLMAGVSQVLELAQAGATEVEFVCAKVTIDETARVASLAALKPETVMWSNVLDYVKPRDFHRLAAAIATEDCLHMGYSMNWVADTVGACLLDYFQNPKMMQLVDGLFKAALEADAMFHKMKRTDDRFVSPPPTNPINITAGVLCAGHGKSSWVDYFLGASRIPAHCDREDMVFPALVRWPFARANGTIALIWTYDAELRLAKT
;
A
#
# COMPACT_ATOMS: atom_id res chain seq x y z
N GLY A 1 11.65 -2.44 4.43
CA GLY A 1 12.14 -3.58 3.62
C GLY A 1 13.58 -3.31 3.18
N ILE A 2 14.33 -4.32 2.74
CA ILE A 2 15.75 -4.18 2.39
C ILE A 2 15.97 -3.32 1.13
N PRO A 3 16.71 -2.20 1.17
CA PRO A 3 17.07 -1.45 -0.04
C PRO A 3 17.78 -2.38 -1.04
N MET A 4 17.34 -2.41 -2.31
CA MET A 4 17.84 -3.40 -3.28
C MET A 4 19.33 -3.27 -3.56
N GLU A 5 19.86 -2.05 -3.50
CA GLU A 5 21.30 -1.78 -3.61
C GLU A 5 22.06 -2.43 -2.44
N ARG A 6 21.66 -2.13 -1.19
CA ARG A 6 22.22 -2.80 0.01
C ARG A 6 22.10 -4.32 -0.04
N PHE A 7 21.00 -4.84 -0.57
CA PHE A 7 20.82 -6.28 -0.71
C PHE A 7 21.75 -6.88 -1.77
N ALA A 8 21.84 -6.25 -2.94
CA ALA A 8 22.70 -6.69 -4.02
C ALA A 8 24.18 -6.65 -3.59
N ASP A 9 24.60 -5.60 -2.90
CA ASP A 9 25.94 -5.46 -2.33
C ASP A 9 26.22 -6.57 -1.29
N ALA A 10 25.26 -6.83 -0.39
CA ALA A 10 25.39 -7.88 0.62
C ALA A 10 25.45 -9.29 -0.01
N VAL A 11 24.66 -9.56 -1.05
CA VAL A 11 24.72 -10.84 -1.79
C VAL A 11 26.04 -10.97 -2.54
N GLY A 12 26.54 -9.89 -3.14
CA GLY A 12 27.85 -9.86 -3.80
C GLY A 12 29.02 -10.09 -2.85
N ALA A 13 28.93 -9.57 -1.62
CA ALA A 13 29.93 -9.76 -0.56
C ALA A 13 29.92 -11.18 0.04
N HIS A 14 28.77 -11.87 -0.01
CA HIS A 14 28.59 -13.21 0.58
C HIS A 14 28.14 -14.26 -0.47
N PRO A 15 28.93 -14.52 -1.52
CA PRO A 15 28.49 -15.29 -2.70
C PRO A 15 28.23 -16.78 -2.44
N ARG A 16 28.61 -17.30 -1.26
CA ARG A 16 28.43 -18.70 -0.86
C ARG A 16 27.33 -18.89 0.20
N GLU A 17 26.75 -17.80 0.71
CA GLU A 17 25.72 -17.86 1.73
C GLU A 17 24.32 -17.97 1.10
N ASN A 18 23.37 -18.49 1.87
CA ASN A 18 21.97 -18.55 1.44
C ASN A 18 21.42 -17.13 1.33
N VAL A 19 20.81 -16.81 0.18
CA VAL A 19 20.18 -15.52 -0.11
C VAL A 19 19.17 -15.07 0.96
N VAL A 20 18.49 -16.02 1.62
CA VAL A 20 17.58 -15.76 2.75
C VAL A 20 18.35 -15.31 3.97
N THR A 21 19.46 -15.98 4.31
CA THR A 21 20.33 -15.60 5.43
C THR A 21 20.96 -14.21 5.21
N VAL A 22 21.36 -13.91 3.97
CA VAL A 22 21.84 -12.56 3.60
C VAL A 22 20.71 -11.54 3.77
N ALA A 23 19.48 -11.86 3.32
CA ALA A 23 18.33 -10.97 3.47
C ALA A 23 17.99 -10.70 4.94
N GLU A 24 17.96 -11.75 5.78
CA GLU A 24 17.79 -11.65 7.23
C GLU A 24 18.87 -10.78 7.84
N GLY A 25 20.14 -10.97 7.46
CA GLY A 25 21.26 -10.17 7.93
C GLY A 25 21.07 -8.68 7.65
N VAL A 26 20.65 -8.30 6.44
CA VAL A 26 20.42 -6.89 6.11
C VAL A 26 19.20 -6.32 6.85
N LEU A 27 18.13 -7.10 7.03
CA LEU A 27 16.98 -6.68 7.84
C LEU A 27 17.38 -6.45 9.30
N MET A 28 18.10 -7.39 9.89
CA MET A 28 18.55 -7.32 11.27
C MET A 28 19.53 -6.17 11.47
N ALA A 29 20.41 -5.88 10.50
CA ALA A 29 21.25 -4.69 10.54
C ALA A 29 20.43 -3.39 10.56
N GLY A 30 19.34 -3.32 9.80
CA GLY A 30 18.41 -2.18 9.86
C GLY A 30 17.70 -2.06 11.21
N VAL A 31 17.27 -3.17 11.80
CA VAL A 31 16.67 -3.19 13.15
C VAL A 31 17.68 -2.76 14.21
N SER A 32 18.91 -3.27 14.14
CA SER A 32 19.99 -2.88 15.04
C SER A 32 20.30 -1.39 14.92
N GLN A 33 20.33 -0.84 13.71
CA GLN A 33 20.52 0.60 13.51
C GLN A 33 19.41 1.43 14.17
N VAL A 34 18.14 1.04 14.02
CA VAL A 34 17.03 1.72 14.70
C VAL A 34 17.15 1.59 16.22
N LEU A 35 17.54 0.42 16.72
CA LEU A 35 17.76 0.18 18.14
C LEU A 35 18.91 1.04 18.70
N GLU A 36 20.01 1.15 17.97
CA GLU A 36 21.14 2.01 18.32
C GLU A 36 20.73 3.48 18.37
N LEU A 37 19.96 3.95 17.38
CA LEU A 37 19.42 5.31 17.37
C LEU A 37 18.49 5.56 18.56
N ALA A 38 17.63 4.60 18.89
CA ALA A 38 16.76 4.69 20.05
C ALA A 38 17.56 4.69 21.38
N GLN A 39 18.56 3.81 21.51
CA GLN A 39 19.42 3.73 22.69
C GLN A 39 20.29 4.99 22.87
N ALA A 40 20.73 5.60 21.77
CA ALA A 40 21.47 6.85 21.76
C ALA A 40 20.59 8.08 22.08
N GLY A 41 19.28 7.90 22.26
CA GLY A 41 18.33 9.01 22.45
C GLY A 41 18.11 9.86 21.20
N ALA A 42 18.53 9.36 20.02
CA ALA A 42 18.32 10.01 18.73
C ALA A 42 16.93 9.71 18.14
N THR A 43 16.12 8.91 18.82
CA THR A 43 14.73 8.61 18.45
C THR A 43 13.83 8.70 19.68
N GLU A 44 12.83 9.57 19.61
CA GLU A 44 11.74 9.65 20.58
C GLU A 44 10.51 8.93 20.00
N VAL A 45 9.87 8.10 20.82
CA VAL A 45 8.63 7.40 20.43
C VAL A 45 7.56 7.74 21.45
N GLU A 46 6.54 8.46 20.99
CA GLU A 46 5.35 8.77 21.77
C GLU A 46 4.19 7.88 21.33
N PHE A 47 3.53 7.23 22.30
CA PHE A 47 2.32 6.45 22.05
C PHE A 47 1.10 7.22 22.54
N VAL A 48 0.18 7.51 21.61
CA VAL A 48 -1.07 8.19 21.91
C VAL A 48 -2.23 7.31 21.48
N CYS A 49 -3.06 6.90 22.44
CA CYS A 49 -4.33 6.23 22.16
C CYS A 49 -5.43 7.28 22.12
N ALA A 50 -5.82 7.70 20.92
CA ALA A 50 -6.89 8.68 20.72
C ALA A 50 -7.60 8.43 19.39
N LYS A 51 -8.86 8.89 19.32
CA LYS A 51 -9.56 8.99 18.04
C LYS A 51 -9.00 10.21 17.29
N VAL A 52 -8.64 10.03 16.02
CA VAL A 52 -8.16 11.13 15.17
C VAL A 52 -9.30 11.55 14.26
N THR A 53 -9.92 12.69 14.55
CA THR A 53 -10.97 13.32 13.73
C THR A 53 -10.71 14.80 13.57
N ILE A 54 -11.29 15.41 12.53
CA ILE A 54 -11.16 16.85 12.27
C ILE A 54 -11.75 17.72 13.40
N ASP A 55 -12.71 17.19 14.15
CA ASP A 55 -13.37 17.92 15.25
C ASP A 55 -12.49 18.02 16.51
N GLU A 56 -11.48 17.16 16.65
CA GLU A 56 -10.53 17.16 17.77
C GLU A 56 -9.41 18.20 17.55
N THR A 57 -9.80 19.48 17.47
CA THR A 57 -8.93 20.58 17.03
C THR A 57 -7.62 20.71 17.81
N ALA A 58 -7.65 20.49 19.13
CA ALA A 58 -6.45 20.51 19.97
C ALA A 58 -5.45 19.41 19.58
N ARG A 59 -5.94 18.22 19.22
CA ARG A 59 -5.10 17.10 18.78
C ARG A 59 -4.55 17.33 17.39
N VAL A 60 -5.38 17.84 16.48
CA VAL A 60 -4.93 18.21 15.13
C VAL A 60 -3.84 19.27 15.23
N ALA A 61 -4.02 20.29 16.07
CA ALA A 61 -3.00 21.31 16.31
C ALA A 61 -1.70 20.73 16.91
N SER A 62 -1.79 19.80 17.86
CA SER A 62 -0.58 19.16 18.42
C SER A 62 0.17 18.33 17.38
N LEU A 63 -0.54 17.61 16.51
CA LEU A 63 0.07 16.83 15.42
C LEU A 63 0.70 17.76 14.37
N ALA A 64 0.03 18.85 14.00
CA ALA A 64 0.58 19.84 13.08
C ALA A 64 1.85 20.52 13.64
N ALA A 65 1.90 20.76 14.95
CA ALA A 65 3.06 21.37 15.61
C ALA A 65 4.33 20.50 15.53
N LEU A 66 4.19 19.18 15.32
CA LEU A 66 5.32 18.28 15.08
C LEU A 66 5.99 18.51 13.73
N LYS A 67 5.34 19.24 12.80
CA LYS A 67 5.81 19.49 11.44
C LYS A 67 6.24 18.20 10.73
N PRO A 68 5.34 17.23 10.58
CA PRO A 68 5.71 15.91 10.07
C PRO A 68 6.18 16.00 8.62
N GLU A 69 7.37 15.47 8.34
CA GLU A 69 7.84 15.24 6.97
C GLU A 69 7.08 14.08 6.30
N THR A 70 6.55 13.17 7.11
CA THR A 70 5.84 11.98 6.63
C THR A 70 4.73 11.59 7.59
N VAL A 71 3.58 11.18 7.05
CA VAL A 71 2.46 10.64 7.83
C VAL A 71 2.00 9.30 7.26
N MET A 72 1.96 8.29 8.14
CA MET A 72 1.45 6.96 7.82
C MET A 72 0.04 6.76 8.40
N TRP A 73 -0.95 6.65 7.52
CA TRP A 73 -2.36 6.53 7.89
C TRP A 73 -2.87 5.10 8.06
N SER A 74 -2.08 4.10 7.68
CA SER A 74 -2.57 2.72 7.61
C SER A 74 -3.88 2.67 6.80
N ASN A 75 -4.95 2.05 7.33
CA ASN A 75 -6.28 2.00 6.71
C ASN A 75 -7.29 2.99 7.27
N VAL A 76 -6.86 4.08 7.92
CA VAL A 76 -7.77 5.11 8.47
C VAL A 76 -8.71 5.69 7.42
N LEU A 77 -8.25 5.79 6.17
CA LEU A 77 -9.03 6.28 5.03
C LEU A 77 -10.29 5.45 4.72
N ASP A 78 -10.37 4.18 5.17
CA ASP A 78 -11.55 3.33 5.01
C ASP A 78 -12.67 3.66 6.01
N TYR A 79 -12.36 4.36 7.11
CA TYR A 79 -13.30 4.60 8.21
C TYR A 79 -13.80 6.04 8.27
N VAL A 80 -13.31 6.90 7.39
CA VAL A 80 -13.63 8.33 7.35
C VAL A 80 -14.04 8.70 5.94
N LYS A 81 -15.05 9.57 5.82
CA LYS A 81 -15.45 10.09 4.51
C LYS A 81 -14.23 10.77 3.85
N PRO A 82 -13.92 10.51 2.57
CA PRO A 82 -12.72 11.03 1.92
C PRO A 82 -12.53 12.54 2.08
N ARG A 83 -13.62 13.32 1.97
CA ARG A 83 -13.58 14.77 2.20
C ARG A 83 -13.09 15.15 3.59
N ASP A 84 -13.61 14.49 4.63
CA ASP A 84 -13.29 14.82 6.02
C ASP A 84 -11.90 14.29 6.39
N PHE A 85 -11.50 13.16 5.80
CA PHE A 85 -10.14 12.63 5.86
C PHE A 85 -9.13 13.61 5.26
N HIS A 86 -9.36 14.12 4.04
CA HIS A 86 -8.47 15.06 3.40
C HIS A 86 -8.36 16.39 4.16
N ARG A 87 -9.45 16.87 4.78
CA ARG A 87 -9.38 18.04 5.67
C ARG A 87 -8.51 17.79 6.89
N LEU A 88 -8.61 16.61 7.50
CA LEU A 88 -7.76 16.20 8.62
C LEU A 88 -6.30 16.09 8.20
N ALA A 89 -6.03 15.38 7.10
CA ALA A 89 -4.68 15.14 6.63
C ALA A 89 -3.97 16.44 6.21
N ALA A 90 -4.68 17.33 5.50
CA ALA A 90 -4.13 18.63 5.14
C ALA A 90 -3.93 19.56 6.35
N ALA A 91 -4.76 19.43 7.41
CA ALA A 91 -4.62 20.27 8.61
C ALA A 91 -3.38 19.94 9.45
N ILE A 92 -2.78 18.75 9.27
CA ILE A 92 -1.54 18.36 9.95
C ILE A 92 -0.31 18.39 9.03
N ALA A 93 -0.51 18.61 7.73
CA ALA A 93 0.55 18.61 6.73
C ALA A 93 1.36 19.91 6.78
N THR A 94 2.67 19.78 6.62
CA THR A 94 3.56 20.85 6.17
C THR A 94 3.59 20.89 4.64
N GLU A 95 4.24 21.92 4.05
CA GLU A 95 4.43 22.02 2.59
C GLU A 95 5.11 20.75 2.04
N ASP A 96 6.15 20.25 2.72
CA ASP A 96 6.93 19.07 2.33
C ASP A 96 6.37 17.72 2.83
N CYS A 97 5.15 17.67 3.34
CA CYS A 97 4.64 16.47 4.00
C CYS A 97 4.23 15.38 3.01
N LEU A 98 4.86 14.20 3.11
CA LEU A 98 4.47 13.01 2.37
C LEU A 98 3.43 12.18 3.14
N HIS A 99 2.26 11.94 2.55
CA HIS A 99 1.27 11.06 3.14
C HIS A 99 1.28 9.67 2.50
N MET A 100 1.11 8.65 3.33
CA MET A 100 1.02 7.25 2.90
C MET A 100 -0.15 6.55 3.60
N GLY A 101 -0.86 5.68 2.90
CA GLY A 101 -1.96 4.90 3.45
C GLY A 101 -2.38 3.77 2.52
N TYR A 102 -3.35 2.96 2.96
CA TYR A 102 -3.92 1.91 2.13
C TYR A 102 -5.42 1.71 2.38
N SER A 103 -6.17 1.44 1.31
CA SER A 103 -7.58 1.09 1.34
C SER A 103 -7.75 -0.40 1.10
N MET A 104 -8.53 -1.07 1.94
CA MET A 104 -8.90 -2.47 1.76
C MET A 104 -10.41 -2.67 1.66
N ASN A 105 -11.19 -1.74 2.23
CA ASN A 105 -12.65 -1.86 2.29
C ASN A 105 -13.37 -1.30 1.07
N TRP A 106 -12.70 -0.56 0.19
CA TRP A 106 -13.32 0.04 -1.00
C TRP A 106 -14.02 -0.98 -1.91
N VAL A 107 -13.58 -2.25 -1.90
CA VAL A 107 -14.22 -3.36 -2.63
C VAL A 107 -15.65 -3.61 -2.15
N ALA A 108 -15.94 -3.37 -0.87
CA ALA A 108 -17.29 -3.49 -0.33
C ALA A 108 -18.22 -2.35 -0.78
N ASP A 109 -17.65 -1.19 -1.11
CA ASP A 109 -18.38 0.01 -1.53
C ASP A 109 -18.39 0.20 -3.06
N THR A 110 -17.72 -0.68 -3.81
CA THR A 110 -17.57 -0.57 -5.27
C THR A 110 -18.19 -1.77 -5.98
N VAL A 111 -19.32 -1.53 -6.66
CA VAL A 111 -19.97 -2.55 -7.49
C VAL A 111 -19.04 -2.96 -8.64
N GLY A 112 -18.86 -4.27 -8.80
CA GLY A 112 -18.02 -4.88 -9.82
C GLY A 112 -16.59 -5.15 -9.37
N ALA A 113 -16.22 -4.79 -8.13
CA ALA A 113 -14.93 -5.14 -7.55
C ALA A 113 -14.97 -6.53 -6.86
N CYS A 114 -16.17 -7.07 -6.60
CA CYS A 114 -16.38 -8.37 -5.97
C CYS A 114 -17.14 -9.33 -6.89
N LEU A 115 -16.78 -10.62 -6.85
CA LEU A 115 -17.50 -11.68 -7.56
C LEU A 115 -19.00 -11.72 -7.19
N LEU A 116 -19.32 -11.41 -5.94
CA LEU A 116 -20.69 -11.45 -5.42
C LEU A 116 -21.61 -10.47 -6.15
N ASP A 117 -21.08 -9.40 -6.73
CA ASP A 117 -21.83 -8.39 -7.49
C ASP A 117 -22.47 -8.99 -8.76
N TYR A 118 -21.94 -10.12 -9.24
CA TYR A 118 -22.39 -10.79 -10.45
C TYR A 118 -23.25 -12.02 -10.19
N PHE A 119 -23.35 -12.48 -8.93
CA PHE A 119 -24.00 -13.75 -8.55
C PHE A 119 -25.48 -13.83 -8.96
N GLN A 120 -26.15 -12.68 -9.05
CA GLN A 120 -27.57 -12.61 -9.43
C GLN A 120 -27.81 -12.55 -10.95
N ASN A 121 -26.76 -12.50 -11.79
CA ASN A 121 -26.89 -12.41 -13.24
C ASN A 121 -26.20 -13.60 -13.94
N PRO A 122 -26.96 -14.62 -14.40
CA PRO A 122 -26.39 -15.84 -14.99
C PRO A 122 -25.51 -15.60 -16.23
N LYS A 123 -25.79 -14.55 -17.01
CA LYS A 123 -24.97 -14.20 -18.19
C LYS A 123 -23.63 -13.61 -17.78
N MET A 124 -23.62 -12.81 -16.71
CA MET A 124 -22.38 -12.26 -16.16
C MET A 124 -21.55 -13.33 -15.45
N MET A 125 -22.20 -14.29 -14.79
CA MET A 125 -21.50 -15.44 -14.20
C MET A 125 -20.73 -16.26 -15.25
N GLN A 126 -21.28 -16.48 -16.44
CA GLN A 126 -20.56 -17.14 -17.54
C GLN A 126 -19.33 -16.34 -18.01
N LEU A 127 -19.44 -15.01 -18.04
CA LEU A 127 -18.32 -14.13 -18.38
C LEU A 127 -17.23 -14.20 -17.29
N VAL A 128 -17.64 -14.22 -16.02
CA VAL A 128 -16.74 -14.33 -14.88
C VAL A 128 -16.06 -15.69 -14.84
N ASP A 129 -16.75 -16.80 -15.15
CA ASP A 129 -16.16 -18.13 -15.30
C ASP A 129 -15.07 -18.17 -16.40
N GLY A 130 -15.30 -17.48 -17.52
CA GLY A 130 -14.28 -17.29 -18.55
C GLY A 130 -13.07 -16.51 -18.06
N LEU A 131 -13.30 -15.43 -17.29
CA LEU A 131 -12.28 -14.62 -16.66
C LEU A 131 -11.45 -15.42 -15.65
N PHE A 132 -12.12 -16.26 -14.84
CA PHE A 132 -11.49 -17.18 -13.89
C PHE A 132 -10.53 -18.13 -14.58
N LYS A 133 -11.00 -18.77 -15.66
CA LYS A 133 -10.19 -19.72 -16.42
C LYS A 133 -8.96 -19.05 -17.03
N ALA A 134 -9.14 -17.88 -17.65
CA ALA A 134 -8.05 -17.10 -18.23
C ALA A 134 -7.03 -16.64 -17.18
N ALA A 135 -7.49 -16.21 -16.00
CA ALA A 135 -6.61 -15.78 -14.91
C ALA A 135 -5.82 -16.93 -14.29
N LEU A 136 -6.44 -18.11 -14.13
CA LEU A 136 -5.75 -19.34 -13.71
C LEU A 136 -4.71 -19.80 -14.74
N GLU A 137 -5.02 -19.69 -16.04
CA GLU A 137 -4.09 -20.02 -17.12
C GLU A 137 -2.91 -19.03 -17.18
N ALA A 138 -3.18 -17.73 -17.02
CA ALA A 138 -2.14 -16.70 -16.95
C ALA A 138 -1.23 -16.90 -15.73
N ASP A 139 -1.80 -17.20 -14.56
CA ASP A 139 -1.04 -17.47 -13.34
C ASP A 139 -0.14 -18.71 -13.47
N ALA A 140 -0.67 -19.82 -14.00
CA ALA A 140 0.11 -21.01 -14.31
C ALA A 140 1.26 -20.70 -15.29
N MET A 141 1.03 -19.80 -16.25
CA MET A 141 2.06 -19.34 -17.19
C MET A 141 3.11 -18.44 -16.50
N PHE A 142 2.69 -17.56 -15.58
CA PHE A 142 3.58 -16.71 -14.79
C PHE A 142 4.49 -17.52 -13.86
N HIS A 143 3.95 -18.51 -13.15
CA HIS A 143 4.72 -19.45 -12.33
C HIS A 143 5.73 -20.24 -13.18
N LYS A 144 5.30 -20.75 -14.33
CA LYS A 144 6.16 -21.48 -15.28
C LYS A 144 7.26 -20.62 -15.90
N MET A 145 7.00 -19.35 -16.20
CA MET A 145 7.99 -18.41 -16.74
C MET A 145 9.03 -17.98 -15.72
N LYS A 146 8.64 -17.79 -14.45
CA LYS A 146 9.54 -17.28 -13.42
C LYS A 146 10.48 -18.35 -12.84
N ARG A 147 10.25 -19.65 -13.06
CA ARG A 147 10.95 -20.76 -12.36
C ARG A 147 11.00 -20.56 -10.84
N THR A 148 10.04 -19.80 -10.31
CA THR A 148 9.92 -19.48 -8.89
C THR A 148 8.94 -20.45 -8.26
N ASP A 149 9.27 -21.73 -8.29
CA ASP A 149 8.46 -22.73 -7.57
C ASP A 149 8.73 -22.67 -6.05
N ASP A 150 9.86 -22.10 -5.59
CA ASP A 150 10.28 -22.33 -4.20
C ASP A 150 10.69 -21.08 -3.39
N ARG A 151 10.73 -19.87 -3.98
CA ARG A 151 11.53 -18.76 -3.37
C ARG A 151 10.83 -17.43 -3.18
N PHE A 152 9.64 -17.22 -3.73
CA PHE A 152 8.85 -16.00 -3.49
C PHE A 152 7.40 -16.36 -3.29
N VAL A 153 6.95 -16.29 -2.04
CA VAL A 153 5.54 -16.45 -1.67
C VAL A 153 4.84 -15.11 -1.95
N SER A 154 4.42 -14.89 -3.20
CA SER A 154 3.11 -14.27 -3.37
C SER A 154 2.13 -15.20 -2.66
N PRO A 155 1.19 -14.72 -1.82
CA PRO A 155 0.19 -15.62 -1.24
C PRO A 155 -0.37 -16.45 -2.39
N PRO A 156 -0.30 -17.80 -2.31
CA PRO A 156 -0.63 -18.63 -3.45
C PRO A 156 -2.05 -18.27 -3.87
N PRO A 157 -2.34 -18.20 -5.17
CA PRO A 157 -3.67 -17.89 -5.69
C PRO A 157 -4.60 -19.11 -5.50
N THR A 158 -4.59 -19.71 -4.32
CA THR A 158 -5.45 -20.82 -3.91
C THR A 158 -6.85 -20.35 -3.53
N ASN A 159 -7.05 -19.03 -3.38
CA ASN A 159 -8.36 -18.44 -3.19
C ASN A 159 -8.86 -17.82 -4.51
N PRO A 160 -9.90 -18.39 -5.15
CA PRO A 160 -10.53 -17.82 -6.35
C PRO A 160 -10.94 -16.35 -6.19
N ILE A 161 -11.27 -15.92 -4.96
CA ILE A 161 -11.59 -14.52 -4.63
C ILE A 161 -10.37 -13.62 -4.84
N ASN A 162 -9.16 -14.08 -4.52
CA ASN A 162 -7.95 -13.28 -4.73
C ASN A 162 -7.68 -13.10 -6.22
N ILE A 163 -7.80 -14.17 -7.03
CA ILE A 163 -7.58 -14.10 -8.47
C ILE A 163 -8.60 -13.17 -9.14
N THR A 164 -9.88 -13.32 -8.83
CA THR A 164 -10.94 -12.48 -9.42
C THR A 164 -10.88 -11.05 -8.96
N ALA A 165 -10.64 -10.80 -7.66
CA ALA A 165 -10.39 -9.45 -7.18
C ALA A 165 -9.23 -8.83 -7.95
N GLY A 166 -8.19 -9.59 -8.32
CA GLY A 166 -7.09 -9.11 -9.17
C GLY A 166 -7.59 -8.50 -10.48
N VAL A 167 -8.34 -9.27 -11.26
CA VAL A 167 -8.80 -8.83 -12.59
C VAL A 167 -9.89 -7.76 -12.48
N LEU A 168 -10.86 -7.94 -11.58
CA LEU A 168 -11.99 -7.03 -11.39
C LEU A 168 -11.54 -5.68 -10.81
N CYS A 169 -10.64 -5.70 -9.81
CA CYS A 169 -10.12 -4.48 -9.21
C CYS A 169 -9.15 -3.76 -10.16
N ALA A 170 -8.25 -4.48 -10.84
CA ALA A 170 -7.24 -3.86 -11.73
C ALA A 170 -7.85 -3.22 -12.99
N GLY A 171 -8.92 -3.80 -13.55
CA GLY A 171 -9.50 -3.31 -14.81
C GLY A 171 -10.24 -1.98 -14.69
N HIS A 172 -10.97 -1.74 -13.59
CA HIS A 172 -11.92 -0.62 -13.51
C HIS A 172 -12.11 -0.01 -12.10
N GLY A 173 -11.91 -0.79 -11.04
CA GLY A 173 -12.26 -0.37 -9.67
C GLY A 173 -11.21 0.53 -9.01
N LYS A 174 -9.92 0.19 -9.14
CA LYS A 174 -8.85 0.90 -8.41
C LYS A 174 -8.69 2.36 -8.83
N SER A 175 -8.64 2.62 -10.13
CA SER A 175 -8.54 3.98 -10.66
C SER A 175 -9.73 4.83 -10.25
N SER A 176 -10.95 4.29 -10.38
CA SER A 176 -12.19 4.96 -9.98
C SER A 176 -12.22 5.30 -8.48
N TRP A 177 -11.74 4.39 -7.63
CA TRP A 177 -11.62 4.65 -6.20
C TRP A 177 -10.58 5.72 -5.89
N VAL A 178 -9.41 5.68 -6.54
CA VAL A 178 -8.36 6.70 -6.41
C VAL A 178 -8.89 8.08 -6.83
N ASP A 179 -9.61 8.14 -7.95
CA ASP A 179 -10.27 9.35 -8.45
C ASP A 179 -11.29 9.88 -7.45
N TYR A 180 -12.16 9.02 -6.92
CA TYR A 180 -13.15 9.37 -5.91
C TYR A 180 -12.50 9.90 -4.62
N PHE A 181 -11.47 9.20 -4.13
CA PHE A 181 -10.76 9.56 -2.91
C PHE A 181 -10.09 10.93 -3.06
N LEU A 182 -9.22 11.09 -4.06
CA LEU A 182 -8.47 12.34 -4.28
C LEU A 182 -9.39 13.50 -4.70
N GLY A 183 -10.40 13.22 -5.52
CA GLY A 183 -11.38 14.21 -5.99
C GLY A 183 -12.27 14.76 -4.88
N ALA A 184 -12.34 14.10 -3.72
CA ALA A 184 -13.06 14.60 -2.57
C ALA A 184 -12.31 15.72 -1.81
N SER A 185 -11.03 15.94 -2.13
CA SER A 185 -10.23 16.99 -1.49
C SER A 185 -10.60 18.39 -2.01
N ARG A 186 -10.70 19.36 -1.09
CA ARG A 186 -10.82 20.79 -1.45
C ARG A 186 -9.47 21.43 -1.76
N ILE A 187 -8.38 20.78 -1.34
CA ILE A 187 -7.00 21.16 -1.62
C ILE A 187 -6.49 20.15 -2.65
N PRO A 188 -6.02 20.56 -3.83
CA PRO A 188 -5.52 19.63 -4.82
C PRO A 188 -4.51 18.66 -4.20
N ALA A 189 -4.85 17.38 -4.18
CA ALA A 189 -3.94 16.33 -3.75
C ALA A 189 -3.28 15.75 -5.00
N HIS A 190 -1.97 15.64 -4.97
CA HIS A 190 -1.17 15.07 -6.04
C HIS A 190 -0.75 13.67 -5.62
N CYS A 191 -1.16 12.69 -6.42
CA CYS A 191 -0.83 11.29 -6.23
C CYS A 191 -0.09 10.82 -7.46
N ASP A 192 1.07 10.19 -7.27
CA ASP A 192 1.69 9.44 -8.35
C ASP A 192 0.90 8.16 -8.56
N ARG A 193 0.06 8.17 -9.60
CA ARG A 193 -0.70 7.02 -10.08
C ARG A 193 0.20 6.14 -10.93
N GLU A 194 1.22 5.58 -10.31
CA GLU A 194 1.78 4.36 -10.85
C GLU A 194 1.20 3.23 -10.00
N ASP A 195 0.72 2.16 -10.64
CA ASP A 195 0.24 0.94 -10.01
C ASP A 195 1.28 0.26 -9.07
N MET A 196 2.40 0.93 -8.79
CA MET A 196 3.60 0.37 -8.20
C MET A 196 4.49 1.48 -7.60
N VAL A 197 4.19 1.99 -6.38
CA VAL A 197 5.29 2.35 -5.47
C VAL A 197 5.85 1.04 -4.90
N PHE A 198 6.60 0.35 -5.77
CA PHE A 198 6.92 -1.06 -5.68
C PHE A 198 7.91 -1.48 -4.58
N PRO A 199 8.69 -0.61 -3.92
CA PRO A 199 9.55 -1.09 -2.83
C PRO A 199 8.92 -0.98 -1.45
N ALA A 200 8.12 0.04 -1.14
CA ALA A 200 7.64 0.28 0.23
C ALA A 200 6.31 -0.44 0.51
N LEU A 201 5.34 -0.34 -0.41
CA LEU A 201 3.97 -0.81 -0.21
C LEU A 201 3.81 -2.31 -0.52
N VAL A 202 4.49 -2.83 -1.54
CA VAL A 202 4.51 -4.27 -1.88
C VAL A 202 5.10 -5.13 -0.75
N ARG A 203 5.82 -4.49 0.18
CA ARG A 203 6.48 -5.16 1.31
C ARG A 203 5.64 -5.13 2.59
N TRP A 204 4.52 -4.42 2.60
CA TRP A 204 3.60 -4.49 3.72
C TRP A 204 2.80 -5.78 3.66
N PRO A 205 2.83 -6.61 4.71
CA PRO A 205 2.08 -7.87 4.71
C PRO A 205 0.57 -7.66 4.48
N PHE A 206 0.06 -6.48 4.82
CA PHE A 206 -1.36 -6.10 4.67
C PHE A 206 -1.74 -5.55 3.29
N ALA A 207 -0.77 -5.17 2.45
CA ALA A 207 -1.01 -4.65 1.09
C ALA A 207 -0.92 -5.73 0.00
N ARG A 208 -0.89 -7.02 0.40
CA ARG A 208 -0.72 -8.16 -0.52
C ARG A 208 -2.03 -8.70 -1.10
N ALA A 209 -3.17 -8.16 -0.70
CA ALA A 209 -4.45 -8.56 -1.26
C ALA A 209 -4.73 -7.77 -2.53
N ASN A 210 -5.30 -8.43 -3.54
CA ASN A 210 -5.63 -7.78 -4.81
C ASN A 210 -6.68 -6.66 -4.66
N GLY A 211 -7.52 -6.74 -3.62
CA GLY A 211 -8.43 -5.69 -3.19
C GLY A 211 -7.79 -4.58 -2.34
N THR A 212 -6.46 -4.54 -2.17
CA THR A 212 -5.80 -3.43 -1.48
C THR A 212 -5.31 -2.38 -2.49
N ILE A 213 -5.57 -1.11 -2.19
CA ILE A 213 -5.01 0.05 -2.90
C ILE A 213 -4.10 0.78 -1.93
N ALA A 214 -2.81 0.79 -2.21
CA ALA A 214 -1.87 1.59 -1.45
C ALA A 214 -1.67 2.94 -2.13
N LEU A 215 -1.68 4.01 -1.34
CA LEU A 215 -1.68 5.39 -1.81
C LEU A 215 -0.52 6.14 -1.18
N ILE A 216 0.17 6.93 -2.00
CA ILE A 216 1.13 7.92 -1.57
C ILE A 216 0.77 9.23 -2.26
N TRP A 217 0.63 10.29 -1.48
CA TRP A 217 0.22 11.59 -2.00
C TRP A 217 0.82 12.75 -1.21
N THR A 218 0.82 13.92 -1.83
CA THR A 218 1.18 15.21 -1.23
C THR A 218 0.10 16.24 -1.55
N TYR A 219 0.05 17.33 -0.80
CA TYR A 219 -0.78 18.50 -1.10
C TYR A 219 -0.01 19.62 -1.79
N ASP A 220 1.31 19.50 -1.93
CA ASP A 220 2.14 20.42 -2.70
C ASP A 220 2.41 19.85 -4.10
N ALA A 221 2.17 20.67 -5.13
CA ALA A 221 2.32 20.30 -6.53
C ALA A 221 3.79 20.20 -7.01
N GLU A 222 4.72 20.86 -6.31
CA GLU A 222 6.15 20.91 -6.66
C GLU A 222 6.91 19.66 -6.15
N LEU A 223 6.43 19.04 -5.05
CA LEU A 223 6.99 17.83 -4.44
C LEU A 223 6.70 16.53 -5.20
N ARG A 224 6.56 16.60 -6.54
CA ARG A 224 6.40 15.40 -7.38
C ARG A 224 7.46 14.38 -6.99
N LEU A 225 7.03 13.16 -6.64
CA LEU A 225 7.95 12.14 -6.15
C LEU A 225 8.92 11.85 -7.28
N ALA A 226 10.18 12.25 -7.09
CA ALA A 226 11.22 11.98 -8.06
C ALA A 226 11.27 10.46 -8.26
N LYS A 227 11.26 10.04 -9.53
CA LYS A 227 11.39 8.64 -9.95
C LYS A 227 12.75 8.10 -9.47
N THR A 228 12.82 7.58 -8.24
CA THR A 228 13.92 6.74 -7.76
C THR A 228 13.65 5.29 -8.13
#